data_AF-A0A3S4G8C7-F1
#
_entry.id   AF-A0A3S4G8C7-F1
#
_cell.length_a   1.000
_cell.length_b   1.000
_cell.length_c   1.000
_cell.angle_alpha   90.00
_cell.angle_beta   90.00
_cell.angle_gamma   90.00
#
_symmetry.space_group_name_H-M   'P 1'
#
loop_
_entity.id
_entity.type
_entity.pdbx_description
1 polymer ?
#
loop_
_entity_poly.entity_id
_entity_poly.type
_entity_poly.pdbx_seq_one_letter_code
_entity_poly.pdbx_strand_id
1 'polypeptide(L)'
;MRLPKSLLVFAASFFIATLPAAGILPEGSGGWLLAALLTAGIVWGLGEMVFGMAWGGPMKHAFAGALHLAFHRRPERFGGGRSTALKAVDLAAPKLGVEKPSDFTWNQLLGFDACVQCGRCEAVCPAFAAGQPLNPKKLIQDMVVGLAGGSDARFAGSPYPGIEVGKACGAPHQPIVSGLINPETLWSCTTCRACVEECR
;
A
#
# COMPACT_ATOMS: atom_id res chain seq x y z
N MET A 1 2.55 2.29 -18.91
CA MET A 1 3.19 3.62 -18.76
C MET A 1 2.31 4.74 -19.36
N ARG A 2 1.04 4.85 -18.95
CA ARG A 2 0.11 5.91 -19.44
C ARG A 2 0.14 7.18 -18.55
N LEU A 3 0.44 7.02 -17.26
CA LEU A 3 0.60 8.10 -16.28
C LEU A 3 1.58 9.24 -16.67
N PRO A 4 2.73 9.00 -17.33
CA PRO A 4 3.65 10.09 -17.65
C PRO A 4 3.04 11.13 -18.59
N LYS A 5 2.20 10.68 -19.54
CA LYS A 5 1.57 11.56 -20.52
C LYS A 5 0.43 12.37 -19.91
N SER A 6 -0.41 11.76 -19.08
CA SER A 6 -1.50 12.47 -18.40
C SER A 6 -0.97 13.49 -17.38
N LEU A 7 0.11 13.18 -16.67
CA LEU A 7 0.77 14.12 -15.75
C LEU A 7 1.40 15.31 -16.49
N LEU A 8 2.02 15.07 -17.65
CA LEU A 8 2.56 16.16 -18.48
C LEU A 8 1.44 17.06 -19.03
N VAL A 9 0.33 16.47 -19.48
CA VAL A 9 -0.84 17.24 -19.94
C VAL A 9 -1.44 18.05 -18.79
N PHE A 10 -1.60 17.45 -17.61
CA PHE A 10 -2.05 18.16 -16.41
C PHE A 10 -1.15 19.36 -16.08
N ALA A 11 0.17 19.12 -15.99
CA ALA A 11 1.13 20.16 -15.64
C ALA A 11 1.15 21.29 -16.67
N ALA A 12 1.13 20.96 -17.97
CA ALA A 12 1.11 21.96 -19.04
C ALA A 12 -0.21 22.74 -19.06
N SER A 13 -1.36 22.06 -18.93
CA SER A 13 -2.66 22.72 -18.91
C SER A 13 -2.83 23.63 -17.70
N PHE A 14 -2.37 23.20 -16.52
CA PHE A 14 -2.41 24.01 -15.30
C PHE A 14 -1.43 25.20 -15.37
N PHE A 15 -0.23 24.99 -15.89
CA PHE A 15 0.75 26.05 -16.11
C PHE A 15 0.18 27.13 -17.05
N ILE A 16 -0.35 26.75 -18.21
CA ILE A 16 -0.89 27.72 -19.17
C ILE A 16 -2.12 28.44 -18.59
N ALA A 17 -3.00 27.73 -17.89
CA ALA A 17 -4.19 28.32 -17.27
C ALA A 17 -3.87 29.37 -16.19
N THR A 18 -2.69 29.30 -15.58
CA THR A 18 -2.26 30.24 -14.52
C THR A 18 -1.45 31.43 -15.03
N LEU A 19 -1.00 31.43 -16.30
CA LEU A 19 -0.25 32.54 -16.90
C LEU A 19 -0.97 33.90 -16.88
N PRO A 20 -2.30 34.00 -17.10
CA PRO A 20 -3.00 35.27 -16.96
C PRO A 20 -3.00 35.79 -15.52
N ALA A 21 -3.22 34.90 -14.55
CA ALA A 21 -3.17 35.25 -13.12
C ALA A 21 -1.75 35.66 -12.67
N ALA A 22 -0.71 35.16 -13.35
CA ALA A 22 0.68 35.56 -13.14
C ALA A 22 1.07 36.87 -13.86
N GLY A 23 0.14 37.50 -14.59
CA GLY A 23 0.40 38.73 -15.35
C GLY A 23 1.25 38.54 -16.60
N ILE A 24 1.52 37.30 -17.01
CA ILE A 24 2.33 36.97 -18.20
C ILE A 24 1.48 37.08 -19.48
N LEU A 25 0.19 36.75 -19.39
CA LEU A 25 -0.77 36.88 -20.50
C LEU A 25 -1.88 37.89 -20.15
N PRO A 26 -2.41 38.63 -21.14
CA PRO A 26 -3.54 39.54 -20.93
C PRO A 26 -4.80 38.81 -20.44
N GLU A 27 -5.62 39.47 -19.61
CA GLU A 27 -6.93 38.94 -19.22
C GLU A 27 -7.80 38.69 -20.48
N GLY A 28 -8.32 37.46 -20.63
CA GLY A 28 -9.11 37.05 -21.80
C GLY A 28 -8.31 36.46 -22.97
N SER A 29 -6.98 36.31 -22.84
CA SER A 29 -6.16 35.65 -23.86
C SER A 29 -6.56 34.19 -24.07
N GLY A 30 -6.82 33.79 -25.33
CA GLY A 30 -7.08 32.40 -25.73
C GLY A 30 -8.57 32.02 -25.91
N GLY A 31 -9.50 32.87 -25.45
CA GLY A 31 -10.93 32.66 -25.65
C GLY A 31 -11.50 31.39 -24.98
N TRP A 32 -12.80 31.14 -25.22
CA TRP A 32 -13.53 30.04 -24.57
C TRP A 32 -13.04 28.65 -24.99
N LEU A 33 -12.55 28.50 -26.23
CA LEU A 33 -12.03 27.24 -26.75
C LEU A 33 -10.76 26.80 -26.02
N LEU A 34 -9.80 27.71 -25.82
CA LEU A 34 -8.58 27.39 -25.08
C LEU A 34 -8.92 27.07 -23.62
N ALA A 35 -9.79 27.86 -22.99
CA ALA A 35 -10.23 27.61 -21.62
C ALA A 35 -10.88 26.21 -21.48
N ALA A 36 -11.75 25.82 -22.43
CA ALA A 36 -12.38 24.51 -22.44
C ALA A 36 -11.35 23.38 -22.60
N LEU A 37 -10.37 23.54 -23.51
CA LEU A 37 -9.30 22.55 -23.72
C LEU A 37 -8.39 22.41 -22.50
N LEU A 38 -7.97 23.52 -21.88
CA LEU A 38 -7.15 23.49 -20.67
C LEU A 38 -7.90 22.83 -19.50
N THR A 39 -9.18 23.18 -19.33
CA THR A 39 -10.03 22.57 -18.29
C THR A 39 -10.21 21.08 -18.53
N ALA A 40 -10.46 20.66 -19.76
CA ALA A 40 -10.55 19.24 -20.11
C ALA A 40 -9.23 18.50 -19.84
N GLY A 41 -8.08 19.10 -20.15
CA GLY A 41 -6.75 18.54 -19.84
C GLY A 41 -6.51 18.39 -18.33
N ILE A 42 -6.91 19.38 -17.53
CA ILE A 42 -6.84 19.36 -16.07
C ILE A 42 -7.75 18.26 -15.49
N VAL A 43 -9.01 18.21 -15.92
CA VAL A 43 -10.00 17.21 -15.46
C VAL A 43 -9.56 15.80 -15.85
N TRP A 44 -9.06 15.60 -17.06
CA TRP A 44 -8.49 14.32 -17.49
C TRP A 44 -7.32 13.90 -16.61
N GLY A 45 -6.36 14.81 -16.40
CA GLY A 45 -5.18 14.55 -15.58
C GLY A 45 -5.51 14.22 -14.12
N LEU A 46 -6.40 14.99 -13.51
CA LEU A 46 -6.93 14.72 -12.17
C LEU A 46 -7.69 13.40 -12.11
N GLY A 47 -8.53 13.12 -13.12
CA GLY A 47 -9.30 11.88 -13.20
C GLY A 47 -8.40 10.65 -13.26
N GLU A 48 -7.39 10.65 -14.12
CA GLU A 48 -6.37 9.59 -14.20
C GLU A 48 -5.57 9.46 -12.90
N MET A 49 -5.26 10.57 -12.23
CA MET A 49 -4.55 10.55 -10.95
C MET A 49 -5.41 9.94 -9.84
N VAL A 50 -6.67 10.35 -9.71
CA VAL A 50 -7.63 9.82 -8.73
C VAL A 50 -7.90 8.33 -9.00
N PHE A 51 -8.10 7.96 -10.25
CA PHE A 51 -8.30 6.56 -10.63
C PHE A 51 -7.02 5.72 -10.38
N GLY A 52 -5.85 6.27 -10.70
CA GLY A 52 -4.55 5.65 -10.42
C GLY A 52 -4.25 5.48 -8.93
N MET A 53 -4.75 6.38 -8.08
CA MET A 53 -4.68 6.27 -6.61
C MET A 53 -5.59 5.18 -6.07
N ALA A 54 -6.82 5.05 -6.60
CA ALA A 54 -7.82 4.11 -6.10
C ALA A 54 -7.67 2.68 -6.63
N TRP A 55 -7.17 2.49 -7.86
CA TRP A 55 -7.27 1.21 -8.59
C TRP A 55 -5.93 0.49 -8.87
N GLY A 56 -4.87 0.78 -8.11
CA GLY A 56 -3.65 -0.02 -8.13
C GLY A 56 -2.52 0.50 -9.02
N GLY A 57 -2.45 1.81 -9.25
CA GLY A 57 -1.30 2.44 -9.90
C GLY A 57 -0.04 2.48 -9.01
N PRO A 58 1.12 2.83 -9.58
CA PRO A 58 2.39 2.96 -8.83
C PRO A 58 2.32 3.99 -7.69
N MET A 59 1.37 4.93 -7.74
CA MET A 59 1.15 5.96 -6.73
C MET A 59 0.39 5.46 -5.47
N LYS A 60 -0.19 4.25 -5.50
CA LYS A 60 -0.98 3.71 -4.39
C LYS A 60 -0.23 3.75 -3.06
N HIS A 61 1.04 3.32 -3.07
CA HIS A 61 1.88 3.26 -1.87
C HIS A 61 2.19 4.63 -1.27
N ALA A 62 2.40 5.66 -2.10
CA ALA A 62 2.69 7.01 -1.62
C ALA A 62 1.49 7.60 -0.87
N PHE A 63 0.28 7.41 -1.41
CA PHE A 63 -0.94 7.88 -0.78
C PHE A 63 -1.30 7.04 0.46
N ALA A 64 -1.26 5.71 0.35
CA ALA A 64 -1.50 4.81 1.47
C ALA A 64 -0.51 5.07 2.62
N GLY A 65 0.77 5.34 2.32
CA GLY A 65 1.79 5.73 3.29
C GLY A 65 1.45 7.03 4.01
N ALA A 66 1.12 8.10 3.28
CA ALA A 66 0.73 9.38 3.88
C ALA A 66 -0.52 9.23 4.78
N LEU A 67 -1.54 8.51 4.29
CA LEU A 67 -2.78 8.29 5.02
C LEU A 67 -2.57 7.37 6.24
N HIS A 68 -1.72 6.36 6.11
CA HIS A 68 -1.34 5.47 7.22
C HIS A 68 -0.56 6.21 8.31
N LEU A 69 0.26 7.21 7.96
CA LEU A 69 0.92 8.05 8.96
C LEU A 69 -0.09 8.95 9.68
N ALA A 70 -0.97 9.61 8.93
CA ALA A 70 -2.00 10.49 9.50
C ALA A 70 -3.01 9.75 10.39
N PHE A 71 -3.41 8.54 9.98
CA PHE A 71 -4.42 7.72 10.65
C PHE A 71 -3.84 6.42 11.20
N HIS A 72 -2.59 6.47 11.66
CA HIS A 72 -1.89 5.31 12.17
C HIS A 72 -2.70 4.67 13.30
N ARG A 73 -2.90 3.34 13.24
CA ARG A 73 -3.67 2.61 14.27
C ARG A 73 -3.07 2.75 15.69
N ARG A 74 -1.80 3.14 15.77
CA ARG A 74 -1.01 3.27 17.00
C ARG A 74 -0.21 4.58 17.00
N PRO A 75 -0.85 5.74 17.20
CA PRO A 75 -0.12 7.01 17.21
C PRO A 75 0.93 7.08 18.33
N GLU A 76 0.73 6.36 19.43
CA GLU A 76 1.65 6.31 20.57
C GLU A 76 3.04 5.74 20.23
N ARG A 77 3.17 4.99 19.11
CA ARG A 77 4.49 4.57 18.56
C ARG A 77 5.39 5.77 18.24
N PHE A 78 4.82 6.91 17.87
CA PHE A 78 5.60 8.11 17.53
C PHE A 78 6.07 8.89 18.77
N GLY A 79 5.55 8.58 19.96
CA GLY A 79 5.93 9.21 21.23
C GLY A 79 7.18 8.63 21.90
N GLY A 80 7.96 7.79 21.20
CA GLY A 80 9.19 7.18 21.75
C GLY A 80 8.96 5.97 22.67
N GLY A 81 7.71 5.62 22.97
CA GLY A 81 7.35 4.44 23.76
C GLY A 81 7.26 3.15 22.93
N ARG A 82 7.47 2.00 23.58
CA ARG A 82 7.26 0.68 22.97
C ARG A 82 5.76 0.34 22.93
N SER A 83 5.09 0.60 21.81
CA SER A 83 3.71 0.13 21.58
C SER A 83 3.68 -1.26 20.95
N THR A 84 3.11 -2.24 21.65
CA THR A 84 3.13 -3.65 21.22
C THR A 84 1.93 -4.08 20.39
N ALA A 85 0.84 -3.30 20.30
CA ALA A 85 -0.49 -3.70 19.77
C ALA A 85 -1.11 -4.95 20.41
N LEU A 86 -0.44 -5.61 21.35
CA LEU A 86 -0.98 -6.80 21.98
C LEU A 86 -2.09 -6.38 22.94
N LYS A 87 -3.33 -6.76 22.61
CA LYS A 87 -4.51 -6.61 23.46
C LYS A 87 -4.92 -7.98 23.96
N ALA A 88 -5.45 -8.05 25.18
CA ALA A 88 -6.04 -9.29 25.69
C ALA A 88 -7.15 -9.75 24.74
N VAL A 89 -7.15 -11.04 24.40
CA VAL A 89 -8.18 -11.64 23.57
C VAL A 89 -9.39 -11.93 24.45
N ASP A 90 -10.57 -11.48 24.04
CA ASP A 90 -11.83 -11.89 24.65
C ASP A 90 -12.23 -13.27 24.12
N LEU A 91 -12.05 -14.30 24.96
CA LEU A 91 -12.34 -15.69 24.61
C LEU A 91 -13.84 -15.99 24.52
N ALA A 92 -14.71 -15.11 25.04
CA ALA A 92 -16.16 -15.25 24.95
C ALA A 92 -16.73 -14.63 23.65
N ALA A 93 -15.90 -13.89 22.89
CA ALA A 93 -16.33 -13.28 21.65
C ALA A 93 -16.70 -14.34 20.59
N PRO A 94 -17.73 -14.09 19.76
CA PRO A 94 -18.18 -15.03 18.74
C PRO A 94 -17.14 -15.28 17.64
N LYS A 95 -16.18 -14.36 17.48
CA LYS A 95 -15.07 -14.47 16.53
C LYS A 95 -13.79 -13.98 17.18
N LEU A 96 -12.73 -14.79 17.06
CA LEU A 96 -11.41 -14.48 17.59
C LEU A 96 -10.49 -14.02 16.45
N GLY A 97 -9.99 -12.80 16.55
CA GLY A 97 -9.00 -12.27 15.60
C GLY A 97 -9.52 -12.10 14.17
N VAL A 98 -8.64 -12.35 13.20
CA VAL A 98 -8.85 -12.12 11.76
C VAL A 98 -8.73 -13.46 11.05
N GLU A 99 -9.74 -13.81 10.25
CA GLU A 99 -9.78 -15.03 9.44
C GLU A 99 -9.54 -14.70 7.95
N LYS A 100 -10.13 -13.59 7.48
CA LYS A 100 -10.20 -13.17 6.08
C LYS A 100 -9.64 -11.74 5.94
N PRO A 101 -9.09 -11.35 4.78
CA PRO A 101 -8.59 -9.99 4.58
C PRO A 101 -9.64 -8.90 4.86
N SER A 102 -10.92 -9.16 4.58
CA SER A 102 -12.03 -8.23 4.85
C SER A 102 -12.32 -8.01 6.35
N ASP A 103 -11.76 -8.80 7.26
CA ASP A 103 -11.94 -8.63 8.70
C ASP A 103 -11.05 -7.53 9.30
N PHE A 104 -10.01 -7.10 8.57
CA PHE A 104 -9.13 -6.03 9.01
C PHE A 104 -9.84 -4.67 8.97
N THR A 105 -9.50 -3.80 9.92
CA THR A 105 -9.99 -2.42 9.90
C THR A 105 -9.30 -1.63 8.76
N TRP A 106 -9.98 -0.62 8.23
CA TRP A 106 -9.49 0.18 7.10
C TRP A 106 -8.06 0.73 7.29
N ASN A 107 -7.71 1.16 8.51
CA ASN A 107 -6.38 1.67 8.83
C ASN A 107 -5.30 0.58 8.90
N GLN A 108 -5.66 -0.69 9.12
CA GLN A 108 -4.73 -1.81 8.96
C GLN A 108 -4.48 -2.13 7.49
N LEU A 109 -5.55 -2.09 6.68
CA LEU A 109 -5.46 -2.31 5.23
C LEU A 109 -4.53 -1.27 4.57
N LEU A 110 -4.64 0.00 4.97
CA LEU A 110 -3.72 1.06 4.55
C LEU A 110 -2.26 0.76 4.90
N GLY A 111 -2.01 0.13 6.05
CA GLY A 111 -0.66 -0.23 6.47
C GLY A 111 -0.02 -1.30 5.58
N PHE A 112 -0.82 -2.21 5.02
CA PHE A 112 -0.31 -3.19 4.05
C PHE A 112 0.08 -2.51 2.74
N ASP A 113 -0.78 -1.62 2.24
CA ASP A 113 -0.56 -0.86 1.01
C ASP A 113 0.53 0.22 1.14
N ALA A 114 0.92 0.61 2.35
CA ALA A 114 2.02 1.55 2.58
C ALA A 114 3.42 0.92 2.34
N CYS A 115 3.51 -0.40 2.20
CA CYS A 115 4.79 -1.08 2.05
C CYS A 115 5.48 -0.75 0.72
N VAL A 116 6.63 -0.06 0.76
CA VAL A 116 7.43 0.29 -0.43
C VAL A 116 8.43 -0.80 -0.85
N GLN A 117 8.32 -2.02 -0.30
CA GLN A 117 9.18 -3.16 -0.59
C GLN A 117 10.71 -2.93 -0.41
N CYS A 118 11.12 -2.04 0.51
CA CYS A 118 12.54 -1.69 0.71
C CYS A 118 13.42 -2.81 1.30
N GLY A 119 12.84 -3.88 1.86
CA GLY A 119 13.59 -5.05 2.34
C GLY A 119 14.25 -4.92 3.71
N ARG A 120 14.18 -3.76 4.40
CA ARG A 120 14.79 -3.63 5.74
C ARG A 120 14.25 -4.65 6.75
N CYS A 121 12.94 -4.85 6.75
CA CYS A 121 12.29 -5.82 7.64
C CYS A 121 12.71 -7.27 7.36
N GLU A 122 13.00 -7.60 6.11
CA GLU A 122 13.53 -8.90 5.70
C GLU A 122 14.98 -9.07 6.16
N ALA A 123 15.83 -8.07 5.92
CA ALA A 123 17.26 -8.12 6.23
C ALA A 123 17.56 -8.34 7.71
N VAL A 124 16.69 -7.85 8.61
CA VAL A 124 16.87 -7.99 10.07
C VAL A 124 16.08 -9.15 10.68
N CYS A 125 15.37 -9.94 9.88
CA CYS A 125 14.57 -11.04 10.39
C CYS A 125 15.44 -12.26 10.69
N PRO A 126 15.57 -12.71 11.95
CA PRO A 126 16.43 -13.85 12.29
C PRO A 126 15.89 -15.18 11.71
N ALA A 127 14.58 -15.34 11.62
CA ALA A 127 13.97 -16.53 11.02
C ALA A 127 14.28 -16.63 9.52
N PHE A 128 14.17 -15.51 8.80
CA PHE A 128 14.55 -15.44 7.39
C PHE A 128 16.05 -15.75 7.19
N ALA A 129 16.92 -15.14 8.00
CA ALA A 129 18.35 -15.38 7.97
C ALA A 129 18.72 -16.85 8.27
N ALA A 130 17.94 -17.52 9.11
CA ALA A 130 18.07 -18.94 9.42
C ALA A 130 17.45 -19.88 8.37
N GLY A 131 16.92 -19.35 7.26
CA GLY A 131 16.28 -20.14 6.20
C GLY A 131 14.92 -20.73 6.58
N GLN A 132 14.31 -20.29 7.68
CA GLN A 132 12.94 -20.67 8.03
C GLN A 132 11.94 -20.07 7.02
N PRO A 133 10.76 -20.67 6.80
CA PRO A 133 9.80 -20.24 5.79
C PRO A 133 9.04 -18.95 6.16
N LEU A 134 9.75 -17.91 6.62
CA LEU A 134 9.24 -16.60 6.98
C LEU A 134 10.05 -15.49 6.32
N ASN A 135 9.35 -14.61 5.61
CA ASN A 135 9.86 -13.33 5.15
C ASN A 135 8.81 -12.26 5.53
N PRO A 136 9.09 -11.35 6.47
CA PRO A 136 8.12 -10.36 6.93
C PRO A 136 7.73 -9.37 5.83
N LYS A 137 8.59 -9.08 4.85
CA LYS A 137 8.22 -8.25 3.70
C LYS A 137 7.18 -8.96 2.84
N LYS A 138 7.43 -10.24 2.52
CA LYS A 138 6.51 -11.06 1.72
C LYS A 138 5.17 -11.24 2.41
N LEU A 139 5.17 -11.46 3.73
CA LEU A 139 3.95 -11.55 4.55
C LEU A 139 3.02 -10.34 4.38
N ILE A 140 3.59 -9.13 4.40
CA ILE A 140 2.82 -7.90 4.20
C ILE A 140 2.32 -7.77 2.75
N GLN A 141 3.13 -8.15 1.77
CA GLN A 141 2.73 -8.12 0.37
C GLN A 141 1.64 -9.15 0.04
N ASP A 142 1.63 -10.29 0.73
CA ASP A 142 0.55 -11.26 0.62
C ASP A 142 -0.76 -10.71 1.17
N MET A 143 -0.74 -9.93 2.25
CA MET A 143 -1.94 -9.22 2.72
C MET A 143 -2.50 -8.27 1.65
N VAL A 144 -1.63 -7.59 0.90
CA VAL A 144 -2.03 -6.73 -0.23
C VAL A 144 -2.70 -7.56 -1.33
N VAL A 145 -2.13 -8.70 -1.71
CA VAL A 145 -2.73 -9.64 -2.68
C VAL A 145 -4.07 -10.17 -2.17
N GLY A 146 -4.16 -10.54 -0.90
CA GLY A 146 -5.38 -11.02 -0.27
C GLY A 146 -6.52 -10.02 -0.32
N LEU A 147 -6.23 -8.73 -0.08
CA LEU A 147 -7.23 -7.67 -0.19
C LEU A 147 -7.58 -7.33 -1.65
N ALA A 148 -6.58 -7.23 -2.53
CA ALA A 148 -6.81 -6.84 -3.93
C ALA A 148 -7.48 -7.96 -4.74
N GLY A 149 -7.28 -9.22 -4.33
CA GLY A 149 -7.62 -10.38 -5.13
C GLY A 149 -6.52 -10.73 -6.13
N GLY A 150 -6.29 -12.03 -6.32
CA GLY A 150 -5.36 -12.55 -7.35
C GLY A 150 -4.28 -13.44 -6.76
N SER A 151 -3.07 -13.31 -7.31
CA SER A 151 -1.91 -14.17 -7.02
C SER A 151 -0.64 -13.37 -6.81
N ASP A 152 0.28 -13.91 -6.01
CA ASP A 152 1.62 -13.39 -5.79
C ASP A 152 2.61 -13.64 -6.96
N ALA A 153 2.16 -14.18 -8.10
CA ALA A 153 3.01 -14.51 -9.26
C ALA A 153 3.87 -13.33 -9.79
N ARG A 154 3.46 -12.09 -9.53
CA ARG A 154 4.20 -10.87 -9.94
C ARG A 154 5.11 -10.31 -8.86
N PHE A 155 5.25 -11.00 -7.73
CA PHE A 155 6.13 -10.57 -6.66
C PHE A 155 7.59 -10.67 -7.11
N ALA A 156 8.30 -9.55 -7.05
CA ALA A 156 9.67 -9.42 -7.54
C ALA A 156 10.76 -9.38 -6.44
N GLY A 157 10.37 -9.59 -5.17
CA GLY A 157 11.30 -9.64 -4.04
C GLY A 157 11.72 -11.07 -3.68
N SER A 158 12.48 -11.21 -2.60
CA SER A 158 12.81 -12.50 -1.99
C SER A 158 11.52 -13.19 -1.48
N PRO A 159 11.20 -14.41 -1.93
CA PRO A 159 10.03 -15.13 -1.44
C PRO A 159 10.26 -15.66 -0.02
N TYR A 160 9.32 -16.48 0.48
CA TYR A 160 9.60 -17.30 1.65
C TYR A 160 10.65 -18.36 1.28
N PRO A 161 11.67 -18.60 2.12
CA PRO A 161 12.63 -19.67 1.88
C PRO A 161 11.92 -21.02 1.64
N GLY A 162 12.28 -21.70 0.54
CA GLY A 162 11.70 -23.00 0.17
C GLY A 162 10.30 -22.97 -0.44
N ILE A 163 9.69 -21.79 -0.63
CA ILE A 163 8.33 -21.66 -1.22
C ILE A 163 8.38 -20.76 -2.44
N GLU A 164 7.94 -21.28 -3.58
CA GLU A 164 7.89 -20.55 -4.85
C GLU A 164 6.72 -19.55 -4.90
N VAL A 165 6.94 -18.44 -5.60
CA VAL A 165 5.89 -17.48 -5.95
C VAL A 165 4.92 -18.05 -6.98
N GLY A 166 3.71 -17.49 -7.03
CA GLY A 166 2.63 -17.88 -7.95
C GLY A 166 1.69 -18.94 -7.37
N LYS A 167 2.03 -19.54 -6.23
CA LYS A 167 1.18 -20.51 -5.52
C LYS A 167 0.23 -19.85 -4.54
N ALA A 168 0.57 -18.67 -4.01
CA ALA A 168 -0.28 -17.97 -3.07
C ALA A 168 -1.35 -17.18 -3.85
N CYS A 169 -2.61 -17.49 -3.54
CA CYS A 169 -3.77 -16.81 -4.10
C CYS A 169 -4.68 -16.35 -2.97
N GLY A 170 -5.32 -15.21 -3.15
CA GLY A 170 -6.26 -14.69 -2.15
C GLY A 170 -7.34 -13.82 -2.77
N ALA A 171 -8.37 -13.57 -1.97
CA ALA A 171 -9.45 -12.64 -2.25
C ALA A 171 -10.02 -12.13 -0.90
N PRO A 172 -10.73 -10.98 -0.88
CA PRO A 172 -11.18 -10.34 0.35
C PRO A 172 -11.90 -11.25 1.35
N HIS A 173 -12.67 -12.21 0.86
CA HIS A 173 -13.52 -13.09 1.66
C HIS A 173 -13.00 -14.53 1.77
N GLN A 174 -11.80 -14.80 1.29
CA GLN A 174 -11.14 -16.10 1.42
C GLN A 174 -10.31 -16.17 2.72
N PRO A 175 -10.14 -17.36 3.30
CA PRO A 175 -9.26 -17.54 4.44
C PRO A 175 -7.83 -17.09 4.13
N ILE A 176 -7.21 -16.36 5.05
CA ILE A 176 -5.80 -15.94 4.95
C ILE A 176 -4.87 -17.16 5.03
N VAL A 177 -5.14 -18.07 5.95
CA VAL A 177 -4.29 -19.23 6.21
C VAL A 177 -4.73 -20.40 5.33
N SER A 178 -3.77 -21.20 4.87
CA SER A 178 -3.97 -22.39 4.00
C SER A 178 -4.37 -22.09 2.56
N GLY A 179 -4.33 -20.81 2.16
CA GLY A 179 -4.48 -20.38 0.75
C GLY A 179 -3.49 -19.29 0.40
N LEU A 180 -3.57 -18.16 1.10
CA LEU A 180 -2.71 -17.01 0.88
C LEU A 180 -1.37 -17.12 1.64
N ILE A 181 -1.41 -17.65 2.87
CA ILE A 181 -0.22 -17.90 3.70
C ILE A 181 -0.23 -19.33 4.21
N ASN A 182 0.92 -20.00 4.15
CA ASN A 182 1.12 -21.30 4.76
C ASN A 182 1.17 -21.17 6.30
N PRO A 183 0.47 -22.01 7.07
CA PRO A 183 0.58 -22.04 8.53
C PRO A 183 2.02 -21.99 9.07
N GLU A 184 2.96 -22.72 8.44
CA GLU A 184 4.36 -22.79 8.88
C GLU A 184 5.07 -21.43 8.85
N THR A 185 4.69 -20.54 7.92
CA THR A 185 5.18 -19.17 7.85
C THR A 185 4.84 -18.38 9.10
N LEU A 186 3.62 -18.55 9.63
CA LEU A 186 3.19 -17.87 10.84
C LEU A 186 3.91 -18.41 12.08
N TRP A 187 4.06 -19.74 12.17
CA TRP A 187 4.73 -20.41 13.28
C TRP A 187 6.24 -20.21 13.31
N SER A 188 6.85 -19.84 12.18
CA SER A 188 8.26 -19.46 12.09
C SER A 188 8.57 -18.10 12.76
N CYS A 189 7.55 -17.30 13.07
CA CYS A 189 7.75 -16.01 13.72
C CYS A 189 8.10 -16.17 15.21
N THR A 190 9.31 -15.81 15.58
CA THR A 190 9.78 -15.83 16.98
C THR A 190 9.33 -14.63 17.81
N THR A 191 8.50 -13.76 17.25
CA THR A 191 8.02 -12.51 17.90
C THR A 191 9.13 -11.58 18.42
N CYS A 192 10.33 -11.65 17.84
CA CYS A 192 11.48 -10.80 18.22
C CYS A 192 11.32 -9.30 17.88
N ARG A 193 10.35 -8.94 17.03
CA ARG A 193 9.99 -7.57 16.62
C ARG A 193 11.03 -6.77 15.81
N ALA A 194 12.20 -7.32 15.48
CA ALA A 194 13.22 -6.62 14.68
C ALA A 194 12.66 -6.00 13.39
N CYS A 195 11.80 -6.74 12.67
CA CYS A 195 11.15 -6.26 11.46
C CYS A 195 10.27 -5.01 11.67
N VAL A 196 9.65 -4.86 12.84
CA VAL A 196 8.77 -3.72 13.18
C VAL A 196 9.58 -2.49 13.58
N GLU A 197 10.75 -2.70 14.20
CA GLU A 197 11.67 -1.62 14.61
C GLU A 197 12.35 -0.98 13.39
N GLU A 198 12.71 -1.80 12.39
CA GLU A 198 13.39 -1.32 11.17
C GLU A 198 12.43 -0.93 10.03
N CYS A 199 11.15 -1.30 10.11
CA CYS A 199 10.15 -0.85 9.15
C CYS A 199 9.83 0.63 9.40
N ARG A 200 10.35 1.49 8.52
CA ARG A 200 10.11 2.93 8.47
C ARG A 200 9.08 3.28 7.43
#